data_AF-A0A2E9N8N4-F1
#
_entry.id   AF-A0A2E9N8N4-F1
#
_cell.length_a   1.000
_cell.length_b   1.000
_cell.length_c   1.000
_cell.angle_alpha   90.00
_cell.angle_beta   90.00
_cell.angle_gamma   90.00
#
_symmetry.space_group_name_H-M   'P 1'
#
loop_
_entity.id
_entity.type
_entity.pdbx_description
1 polymer ?
#
loop_
_entity_poly.entity_id
_entity_poly.type
_entity_poly.pdbx_seq_one_letter_code
_entity_poly.pdbx_strand_id
1 'polypeptide(L)'
;MDIDEDEEGRNRVQALNDGKQIIPTIIFDDGSILVEPSNAELAARLGISPKAKREYYDLVIVGSGPAGLTTALYAAREGMET
;
A
#
# COMPACT_ATOMS: atom_id res chain seq x y z
N MET A 1 -6.14 -12.93 1.96
CA MET A 1 -6.14 -14.36 1.65
C MET A 1 -4.75 -14.85 1.95
N ASP A 2 -4.61 -15.72 2.95
CA ASP A 2 -3.32 -16.35 3.25
C ASP A 2 -3.21 -17.60 2.40
N ILE A 3 -2.27 -17.64 1.46
CA ILE A 3 -2.14 -18.80 0.57
C ILE A 3 -1.55 -20.01 1.29
N ASP A 4 -0.91 -19.86 2.45
CA ASP A 4 -0.41 -21.02 3.18
C ASP A 4 -1.57 -21.83 3.77
N GLU A 5 -2.68 -21.17 4.12
CA GLU A 5 -3.88 -21.80 4.68
C GLU A 5 -4.98 -22.05 3.63
N ASP A 6 -4.94 -21.35 2.49
CA ASP A 6 -5.99 -21.35 1.47
C ASP A 6 -5.55 -22.04 0.16
N GLU A 7 -6.10 -23.23 -0.10
CA GLU A 7 -5.80 -24.02 -1.31
C GLU A 7 -6.28 -23.34 -2.61
N GLU A 8 -7.41 -22.62 -2.57
CA GLU A 8 -7.90 -21.85 -3.71
C GLU A 8 -6.95 -20.68 -3.99
N GLY A 9 -6.47 -20.03 -2.94
CA GLY A 9 -5.45 -18.98 -2.99
C GLY A 9 -4.15 -19.46 -3.64
N ARG A 10 -3.63 -20.64 -3.25
CA ARG A 10 -2.42 -21.22 -3.87
C ARG A 10 -2.62 -21.52 -5.34
N ASN A 11 -3.75 -22.10 -5.71
CA ASN A 11 -4.04 -22.45 -7.10
C ASN A 11 -4.12 -21.19 -7.97
N ARG A 12 -4.73 -20.12 -7.44
CA ARG A 12 -4.81 -18.82 -8.09
C ARG A 12 -3.41 -18.21 -8.31
N VAL A 13 -2.56 -18.19 -7.27
CA VAL A 13 -1.19 -17.66 -7.38
C VAL A 13 -0.35 -18.49 -8.36
N GLN A 14 -0.44 -19.82 -8.32
CA GLN A 14 0.28 -20.67 -9.26
C GLN A 14 -0.18 -20.46 -10.70
N ALA A 15 -1.48 -20.34 -10.95
CA ALA A 15 -1.99 -20.08 -12.29
C ALA A 15 -1.52 -18.73 -12.87
N LEU A 16 -1.33 -17.72 -12.02
CA LEU A 16 -0.89 -16.39 -12.42
C LEU A 16 0.63 -16.26 -12.57
N ASN A 17 1.40 -17.17 -12.00
CA ASN A 17 2.86 -17.09 -11.91
C ASN A 17 3.57 -18.30 -12.55
N ASP A 18 3.01 -18.85 -13.64
CA ASP A 18 3.57 -19.99 -14.37
C ASP A 18 3.87 -21.22 -13.48
N GLY A 19 2.94 -21.52 -12.57
CA GLY A 19 3.04 -22.63 -11.61
C GLY A 19 3.85 -22.32 -10.35
N LYS A 20 4.38 -21.10 -10.20
CA LYS A 20 5.18 -20.70 -9.03
C LYS A 20 4.32 -20.06 -7.94
N GLN A 21 4.75 -20.17 -6.70
CA GLN A 21 4.12 -19.50 -5.56
C GLN A 21 4.85 -18.20 -5.23
N ILE A 22 4.82 -17.23 -6.15
CA ILE A 22 5.46 -15.92 -5.95
C ILE A 22 4.50 -14.99 -5.22
N ILE A 23 4.93 -14.45 -4.08
CA ILE A 23 4.12 -13.58 -3.24
C ILE A 23 4.90 -12.32 -2.79
N PRO A 24 4.20 -11.19 -2.57
CA PRO A 24 2.76 -11.02 -2.76
C PRO A 24 2.37 -10.94 -4.24
N THR A 25 1.23 -11.53 -4.60
CA THR A 25 0.55 -11.33 -5.89
C THR A 25 -0.68 -10.46 -5.65
N ILE A 26 -0.75 -9.29 -6.29
CA ILE A 26 -1.81 -8.30 -6.10
C ILE A 26 -2.65 -8.22 -7.37
N ILE A 27 -3.96 -8.40 -7.25
CA ILE A 27 -4.93 -8.28 -8.34
C ILE A 27 -5.74 -7.01 -8.12
N PHE A 28 -5.79 -6.13 -9.11
CA PHE A 28 -6.58 -4.90 -9.05
C PHE A 28 -7.97 -5.09 -9.67
N ASP A 29 -8.90 -4.19 -9.36
CA ASP A 29 -10.28 -4.24 -9.86
C ASP A 29 -10.37 -4.17 -11.40
N ASP A 30 -9.37 -3.61 -12.06
CA ASP A 30 -9.26 -3.57 -13.53
C ASP A 30 -8.67 -4.84 -14.15
N GLY A 31 -8.40 -5.86 -13.34
CA GLY A 31 -7.85 -7.16 -13.76
C GLY A 31 -6.34 -7.17 -13.96
N SER A 32 -5.65 -6.04 -13.79
CA SER A 32 -4.18 -6.02 -13.80
C SER A 32 -3.59 -6.73 -12.58
N ILE A 33 -2.35 -7.19 -12.72
CA ILE A 33 -1.68 -8.01 -11.71
C ILE A 33 -0.27 -7.47 -11.48
N LEU A 34 0.13 -7.36 -10.22
CA LEU A 34 1.52 -7.16 -9.82
C LEU A 34 2.02 -8.37 -9.03
N VAL A 35 3.20 -8.85 -9.37
CA VAL A 35 3.84 -10.03 -8.78
C VAL A 35 5.13 -9.60 -8.12
N GLU A 36 5.27 -9.86 -6.83
CA GLU A 36 6.41 -9.43 -5.99
C GLU A 36 6.80 -7.95 -6.24
N PRO A 37 5.84 -6.99 -6.28
CA PRO A 37 6.18 -5.62 -6.60
C PRO A 37 7.03 -4.99 -5.50
N SER A 38 7.95 -4.13 -5.91
CA SER A 38 8.55 -3.17 -4.99
C SER A 38 7.49 -2.19 -4.46
N ASN A 39 7.77 -1.57 -3.30
CA ASN A 39 6.91 -0.53 -2.74
C ASN A 39 6.70 0.64 -3.73
N ALA A 40 7.70 0.95 -4.57
CA ALA A 40 7.61 2.02 -5.55
C ALA A 40 6.65 1.67 -6.70
N GLU A 41 6.70 0.45 -7.21
CA GLU A 41 5.78 -0.03 -8.27
C GLU A 41 4.34 -0.08 -7.76
N LEU A 42 4.14 -0.59 -6.54
CA LEU A 42 2.83 -0.60 -5.92
C LEU A 42 2.31 0.82 -5.67
N ALA A 43 3.14 1.72 -5.14
CA ALA A 43 2.76 3.12 -4.91
C ALA A 43 2.37 3.82 -6.22
N ALA A 44 3.15 3.64 -7.28
CA ALA A 44 2.84 4.18 -8.59
C ALA A 44 1.50 3.67 -9.12
N ARG A 45 1.22 2.37 -8.95
CA ARG A 45 -0.05 1.77 -9.35
C ARG A 45 -1.25 2.29 -8.56
N LEU A 46 -1.06 2.57 -7.27
CA LEU A 46 -2.08 3.14 -6.39
C LEU A 46 -2.22 4.66 -6.51
N GLY A 47 -1.41 5.33 -7.35
CA GLY A 47 -1.38 6.79 -7.45
C GLY A 47 -0.83 7.49 -6.21
N ILE A 48 -0.10 6.77 -5.36
CA ILE A 48 0.54 7.31 -4.15
C ILE A 48 1.87 7.93 -4.58
N SER A 49 1.98 9.25 -4.40
CA SER A 49 3.22 9.97 -4.63
C SER A 49 3.87 10.32 -3.28
N PRO A 50 5.12 9.89 -3.02
CA PRO A 50 5.83 10.24 -1.80
C PRO A 50 6.37 11.67 -1.82
N LYS A 51 6.21 12.40 -2.93
CA LYS A 51 6.66 13.80 -3.02
C LYS A 51 5.71 14.70 -2.24
N ALA A 52 6.29 15.49 -1.33
CA ALA A 52 5.60 16.61 -0.73
C ALA A 52 5.04 17.52 -1.82
N LYS A 53 3.77 17.92 -1.68
CA LYS A 53 3.11 18.80 -2.65
C LYS A 53 3.50 20.27 -2.45
N ARG A 54 4.13 20.60 -1.32
CA ARG A 54 4.43 21.95 -0.88
C ARG A 54 5.82 22.04 -0.28
N GLU A 55 6.35 23.25 -0.22
CA GLU A 55 7.64 23.55 0.42
C GLU A 55 7.48 23.85 1.92
N TYR A 56 6.29 24.28 2.36
CA TYR A 56 6.01 24.65 3.75
C TYR A 56 4.74 23.98 4.28
N TYR A 57 4.78 23.62 5.56
CA TYR A 57 3.72 22.94 6.31
C TYR A 57 3.62 23.55 7.71
N ASP A 58 2.39 23.62 8.25
CA ASP A 58 2.15 24.10 9.62
C ASP A 58 2.57 23.07 10.66
N LEU A 59 2.56 21.78 10.28
CA LEU A 59 2.92 20.65 11.12
C LEU A 59 3.58 19.55 10.28
N VAL A 60 4.65 18.96 10.81
CA VAL A 60 5.27 17.75 10.26
C VAL A 60 5.25 16.66 11.33
N ILE A 61 4.73 15.48 10.97
CA ILE A 61 4.67 14.32 11.84
C ILE A 61 5.70 13.29 11.37
N VAL A 62 6.65 12.95 12.25
CA VAL A 62 7.66 11.95 11.97
C VAL A 62 7.30 10.64 12.67
N GLY A 63 6.93 9.64 11.87
CA GLY A 63 6.58 8.29 12.33
C GLY A 63 5.08 8.01 12.32
N SER A 64 4.70 6.87 11.75
CA SER A 64 3.31 6.42 11.56
C SER A 64 2.82 5.47 12.65
N GLY A 65 3.36 5.58 13.87
CA GLY A 65 2.89 4.81 15.02
C GLY A 65 1.54 5.31 15.56
N PRO A 66 0.99 4.69 16.62
CA PRO A 66 -0.29 5.10 17.19
C PRO A 66 -0.35 6.58 17.56
N ALA A 67 0.71 7.12 18.15
CA ALA A 67 0.82 8.52 18.50
C ALA A 67 0.82 9.45 17.25
N GLY A 68 1.60 9.10 16.22
CA GLY A 68 1.70 9.88 14.99
C GLY A 68 0.39 9.89 14.19
N LEU A 69 -0.25 8.72 14.03
CA LEU A 69 -1.54 8.61 13.36
C LEU A 69 -2.64 9.36 14.14
N THR A 70 -2.65 9.26 15.46
CA THR A 70 -3.59 10.01 16.30
C THR A 70 -3.38 11.52 16.14
N THR A 71 -2.12 11.96 16.16
CA THR A 71 -1.77 13.37 15.92
C THR A 71 -2.24 13.84 14.55
N ALA A 72 -2.02 13.06 13.49
CA ALA A 72 -2.47 13.39 12.14
C ALA A 72 -3.99 13.55 12.06
N LEU A 73 -4.73 12.64 12.71
CA LEU A 73 -6.20 12.70 12.76
C LEU A 73 -6.70 13.97 13.46
N TYR A 74 -6.11 14.34 14.59
CA TYR A 74 -6.52 15.55 15.31
C TYR A 74 -6.07 16.83 14.59
N ALA A 75 -4.87 16.87 14.02
CA ALA A 75 -4.39 17.99 13.22
C ALA A 75 -5.32 18.27 12.03
N ALA A 76 -5.74 17.23 11.31
CA ALA A 76 -6.69 17.35 10.21
C ALA A 76 -8.06 17.91 10.65
N ARG A 77 -8.51 17.60 11.88
CA ARG A 77 -9.78 18.12 12.43
C ARG A 77 -9.72 19.61 12.78
N GLU A 78 -8.55 20.10 13.16
CA GLU A 78 -8.29 21.52 13.41
C GLU A 78 -8.00 22.30 12.11
N GLY A 79 -8.07 21.63 10.95
CA GLY A 79 -7.80 22.24 9.64
C GLY A 79 -6.32 22.50 9.39
N MET A 80 -5.42 21.90 10.19
CA MET A 80 -3.98 22.00 9.94
C MET A 80 -3.61 21.16 8.72
N GLU A 81 -2.77 21.72 7.86
CA GLU A 81 -2.30 21.04 6.67
C GLU A 81 -0.96 20.34 6.97
N THR A 82 -0.96 19.01 6.85
CA THR A 82 0.18 18.09 7.10
C THR A 82 0.71 17.48 5.81
#